data_AF-A0A7C9ESA2-F1
#
_entry.id   AF-A0A7C9ESA2-F1
#
_cell.length_a   1.000
_cell.length_b   1.000
_cell.length_c   1.000
_cell.angle_alpha   90.00
_cell.angle_beta   90.00
_cell.angle_gamma   90.00
#
_symmetry.space_group_name_H-M   'P 1'
#
loop_
_entity.id
_entity.type
_entity.pdbx_description
1 polymer ?
#
loop_
_entity_poly.entity_id
_entity_poly.type
_entity_poly.pdbx_seq_one_letter_code
_entity_poly.pdbx_strand_id
1 'polypeptide(L)'
;KECDKRGLYFKVRWKGYGPSEDSWEPIDGLGNCREGIGQFVKKGYKEKILPLPGDVDVVCGGPPCQGISGFNRFRNKEEPLADEKNKQLVVFMDVVAYLQPKYVLMENVV
;
A
#
# COMPACT_ATOMS: atom_id res chain seq x y z
N LYS A 1 24.11 4.43 -1.91
CA LYS A 1 22.76 4.05 -1.43
C LYS A 1 22.07 3.41 -2.62
N GLU A 2 21.81 2.10 -2.57
CA GLU A 2 21.06 1.41 -3.62
C GLU A 2 19.73 2.13 -3.82
N CYS A 3 19.50 2.57 -5.06
CA CYS A 3 18.25 3.19 -5.46
C CYS A 3 17.27 2.03 -5.65
N ASP A 4 16.51 1.71 -4.62
CA ASP A 4 15.45 0.71 -4.70
C ASP A 4 14.48 1.16 -5.80
N LYS A 5 14.50 0.46 -6.93
CA LYS A 5 13.74 0.87 -8.11
C LYS A 5 12.27 0.66 -7.78
N ARG A 6 11.46 1.72 -7.93
CA ARG A 6 10.00 1.58 -7.79
C ARG A 6 9.51 0.54 -8.79
N GLY A 7 8.89 -0.54 -8.30
CA GLY A 7 8.46 -1.65 -9.12
C GLY A 7 7.83 -2.79 -8.31
N LEU A 8 7.42 -3.84 -9.02
CA LEU A 8 6.89 -5.04 -8.39
C LEU A 8 8.04 -5.95 -7.95
N TYR A 9 7.94 -6.42 -6.70
CA TYR A 9 8.84 -7.40 -6.11
C TYR A 9 8.04 -8.62 -5.65
N PHE A 10 8.67 -9.78 -5.70
CA PHE A 10 8.11 -11.04 -5.22
C PHE A 10 9.00 -11.60 -4.12
N LYS A 11 8.39 -12.08 -3.04
CA LYS A 11 9.11 -12.81 -2.00
C LYS A 11 9.26 -14.28 -2.43
N VAL A 12 10.48 -14.72 -2.67
CA VAL A 12 10.81 -16.02 -3.26
C VAL A 12 11.23 -17.01 -2.18
N ARG A 13 10.65 -18.21 -2.20
CA ARG A 13 11.11 -19.38 -1.43
C ARG A 13 12.11 -20.18 -2.25
N TRP A 14 13.36 -20.22 -1.80
CA TRP A 14 14.43 -20.96 -2.48
C TRP A 14 14.39 -22.46 -2.16
N LYS A 15 14.53 -23.29 -3.20
CA LYS A 15 14.57 -24.75 -3.05
C LYS A 15 15.81 -25.15 -2.25
N GLY A 16 15.60 -25.95 -1.21
CA GLY A 16 16.69 -26.43 -0.33
C GLY A 16 17.03 -25.49 0.82
N TYR A 17 16.39 -24.33 0.91
CA TYR A 17 16.58 -23.35 1.98
C TYR A 17 15.34 -23.22 2.86
N GLY A 18 15.55 -22.77 4.10
CA GLY A 18 14.49 -22.49 5.05
C GLY A 18 13.82 -21.13 4.82
N PRO A 19 12.69 -20.85 5.50
CA PRO A 19 11.97 -19.58 5.41
C PRO A 19 12.78 -18.33 5.77
N SER A 20 13.86 -18.49 6.56
CA SER A 20 14.76 -17.38 6.93
C SER A 20 15.50 -16.81 5.73
N GLU A 21 15.67 -17.62 4.68
CA GLU A 21 16.44 -17.28 3.49
C GLU A 21 15.55 -16.72 2.37
N ASP A 22 14.25 -16.54 2.62
CA ASP A 22 13.33 -15.96 1.63
C ASP A 22 13.73 -14.52 1.33
N SER A 23 13.97 -14.21 0.06
CA SER A 23 14.40 -12.88 -0.40
C SER A 23 13.34 -12.20 -1.28
N TRP A 24 13.40 -10.87 -1.36
CA TRP A 24 12.58 -10.07 -2.26
C TRP A 24 13.33 -9.85 -3.58
N GLU A 25 12.77 -10.34 -4.68
CA GLU A 25 13.36 -10.24 -6.01
C GLU A 25 12.50 -9.34 -6.92
N PRO A 26 13.11 -8.43 -7.71
CA PRO A 26 12.38 -7.60 -8.65
C PRO A 26 11.80 -8.47 -9.78
N ILE A 27 10.62 -8.08 -10.30
CA ILE A 27 9.96 -8.83 -11.39
C ILE A 27 10.86 -9.01 -12.63
N ASP A 28 11.68 -8.01 -12.96
CA ASP A 28 12.63 -8.05 -14.08
C ASP A 28 13.68 -9.16 -13.91
N GLY A 29 14.05 -9.48 -12.66
CA GLY A 29 14.98 -10.56 -12.32
C GLY A 29 14.38 -11.96 -12.42
N LEU A 30 13.05 -12.07 -12.54
CA LEU A 30 12.30 -13.33 -12.55
C LEU A 30 11.79 -13.73 -13.93
N GLY A 31 12.39 -13.20 -15.01
CA GLY A 31 11.94 -13.41 -16.39
C GLY A 31 11.82 -14.89 -16.82
N ASN A 32 12.60 -15.79 -16.20
CA ASN A 32 12.58 -17.24 -16.45
C ASN A 32 11.52 -18.00 -15.61
N CYS A 33 10.87 -17.33 -14.65
CA CYS A 33 9.96 -17.93 -13.68
C CYS A 33 8.49 -17.62 -13.95
N ARG A 34 8.12 -17.35 -15.22
CA ARG A 34 6.76 -16.91 -15.60
C ARG A 34 5.66 -17.86 -15.14
N GLU A 35 5.91 -19.16 -15.16
CA GLU A 35 4.93 -20.15 -14.68
C GLU A 35 4.68 -20.02 -13.18
N GLY A 36 5.74 -19.92 -12.37
CA GLY A 36 5.64 -19.75 -10.91
C GLY A 36 4.91 -18.45 -10.55
N ILE A 37 5.21 -17.35 -11.25
CA ILE A 37 4.48 -16.08 -11.10
C ILE A 37 3.00 -16.27 -11.47
N GLY A 38 2.71 -16.94 -12.59
CA GLY A 38 1.34 -17.19 -13.03
C GLY A 38 0.54 -18.05 -12.04
N GLN A 39 1.16 -19.07 -11.45
CA GLN A 39 0.55 -19.88 -10.39
C GLN A 39 0.29 -19.06 -9.13
N PHE A 40 1.25 -18.24 -8.71
CA PHE A 40 1.10 -17.35 -7.55
C PHE A 40 -0.04 -16.35 -7.74
N VAL A 41 -0.10 -15.68 -8.90
CA VAL A 41 -1.17 -14.70 -9.20
C VAL A 41 -2.54 -15.38 -9.23
N LYS A 42 -2.68 -16.52 -9.91
CA LYS A 42 -3.95 -17.26 -9.97
C LYS A 42 -4.41 -17.72 -8.59
N LYS A 43 -3.50 -18.27 -7.78
CA LYS A 43 -3.78 -18.70 -6.42
C LYS A 43 -4.17 -17.51 -5.54
N GLY A 44 -3.36 -16.45 -5.56
CA GLY A 44 -3.60 -15.23 -4.79
C GLY A 44 -4.91 -14.53 -5.15
N TYR A 45 -5.28 -14.50 -6.42
CA TYR A 45 -6.57 -13.99 -6.88
C TYR A 45 -7.74 -14.78 -6.31
N LYS A 46 -7.66 -16.13 -6.34
CA LYS A 46 -8.69 -17.00 -5.78
C LYS A 46 -8.79 -16.87 -4.25
N GLU A 47 -7.66 -16.71 -3.58
CA GLU A 47 -7.56 -16.58 -2.11
C GLU A 47 -7.75 -15.13 -1.63
N LYS A 48 -7.93 -14.16 -2.53
CA LYS A 48 -8.10 -12.73 -2.22
C LYS A 48 -7.01 -12.16 -1.32
N ILE A 49 -5.75 -12.55 -1.56
CA ILE A 49 -4.60 -12.08 -0.76
C ILE A 49 -4.36 -10.57 -0.88
N LEU A 50 -4.86 -9.96 -1.96
CA LEU A 50 -4.91 -8.52 -2.17
C LEU A 50 -6.33 -8.15 -2.67
N PRO A 51 -6.91 -7.04 -2.18
CA PRO A 51 -8.23 -6.62 -2.59
C PRO A 51 -8.21 -5.99 -3.99
N LEU A 52 -9.26 -6.28 -4.77
CA LEU A 52 -9.59 -5.53 -5.98
C LEU A 52 -10.80 -4.61 -5.72
N PRO A 53 -11.06 -3.61 -6.59
CA PRO A 53 -12.27 -2.81 -6.49
C PRO A 53 -13.53 -3.67 -6.40
N GLY A 54 -14.35 -3.42 -5.38
CA GLY A 54 -15.55 -4.21 -5.07
C GLY A 54 -15.35 -5.41 -4.12
N ASP A 55 -14.11 -5.78 -3.78
CA ASP A 55 -13.84 -6.87 -2.81
C ASP A 55 -13.95 -6.42 -1.36
N VAL A 56 -13.88 -5.11 -1.10
CA VAL A 56 -13.78 -4.55 0.26
C VAL A 56 -15.11 -3.96 0.68
N ASP A 57 -15.67 -4.45 1.80
CA ASP A 57 -16.89 -3.88 2.36
C ASP A 57 -16.61 -2.62 3.22
N VAL A 58 -15.49 -2.61 3.95
CA VAL A 58 -15.16 -1.54 4.90
C VAL A 58 -13.69 -1.15 4.79
N VAL A 59 -13.41 0.16 4.73
CA VAL A 59 -12.05 0.71 4.91
C VAL A 59 -12.03 1.53 6.20
N CYS A 60 -11.12 1.22 7.11
CA CYS A 60 -10.87 2.00 8.32
C CYS A 60 -9.43 2.52 8.36
N GLY A 61 -9.23 3.75 8.83
CA GLY A 61 -7.88 4.29 9.01
C GLY A 61 -7.84 5.60 9.79
N GLY A 62 -6.65 5.91 10.33
CA GLY A 62 -6.36 7.17 11.00
C GLY A 62 -5.20 7.89 10.32
N PRO A 63 -5.42 8.54 9.15
CA PRO A 63 -4.34 9.16 8.41
C PRO A 63 -3.69 10.29 9.24
N PRO A 64 -2.37 10.22 9.53
CA PRO A 64 -1.72 11.22 10.36
C PRO A 64 -1.78 12.60 9.69
N CYS A 65 -2.18 13.61 10.46
CA CYS A 65 -2.32 14.98 9.99
C CYS A 65 -1.52 15.94 10.90
N GLN A 66 -0.21 15.77 10.92
CA GLN A 66 0.70 16.53 11.81
C GLN A 66 0.80 18.02 11.44
N GLY A 67 0.40 18.40 10.21
CA GLY A 67 0.44 19.78 9.72
C GLY A 67 -0.70 20.66 10.26
N ILE A 68 -1.76 20.07 10.81
CA ILE A 68 -2.97 20.82 11.24
C ILE A 68 -3.16 20.87 12.77
N SER A 69 -2.38 20.11 13.55
CA SER A 69 -2.44 20.07 15.01
C SER A 69 -1.42 21.01 15.70
N GLY A 70 -1.75 21.53 16.89
CA GLY A 70 -0.83 22.28 17.74
C GLY A 70 -0.30 23.59 17.11
N PHE A 71 1.02 23.79 17.13
CA PHE A 71 1.69 24.99 16.61
C PHE A 71 1.57 25.17 15.08
N ASN A 72 1.22 24.14 14.32
CA ASN A 72 1.12 24.21 12.85
C ASN A 72 -0.26 24.62 12.33
N ARG A 73 -1.30 24.69 13.20
CA ARG A 73 -2.70 25.00 12.85
C ARG A 73 -2.89 26.30 12.04
N PHE A 74 -1.93 27.23 12.13
CA PHE A 74 -1.99 28.54 11.49
C PHE A 74 -0.98 28.73 10.34
N ARG A 75 -0.13 27.73 10.05
CA ARG A 75 0.97 27.90 9.07
C ARG A 75 0.52 27.86 7.62
N ASN A 76 -0.49 27.06 7.29
CA ASN A 76 -1.02 26.99 5.93
C ASN A 76 -2.53 26.71 5.96
N LYS A 77 -3.33 27.76 6.18
CA LYS A 77 -4.80 27.66 6.25
C LYS A 77 -5.46 27.54 4.88
N GLU A 78 -4.84 28.09 3.84
CA GLU A 78 -5.42 28.16 2.50
C GLU A 78 -5.31 26.81 1.78
N GLU A 79 -4.17 26.11 1.92
CA GLU A 79 -3.94 24.80 1.29
C GLU A 79 -3.32 23.79 2.26
N PRO A 80 -4.04 23.38 3.33
CA PRO A 80 -3.50 22.46 4.33
C PRO A 80 -3.16 21.08 3.75
N LEU A 81 -3.85 20.63 2.70
CA LEU A 81 -3.59 19.33 2.06
C LEU A 81 -2.37 19.33 1.14
N ALA A 82 -1.88 20.51 0.72
CA ALA A 82 -0.66 20.63 -0.05
C ALA A 82 0.61 20.47 0.81
N ASP A 83 0.47 20.57 2.14
CA ASP A 83 1.57 20.27 3.07
C ASP A 83 1.92 18.78 2.99
N GLU A 84 3.21 18.48 2.79
CA GLU A 84 3.71 17.11 2.77
C GLU A 84 3.32 16.30 4.01
N LYS A 85 3.17 16.97 5.16
CA LYS A 85 2.79 16.35 6.43
C LYS A 85 1.33 15.88 6.49
N ASN A 86 0.50 16.31 5.54
CA ASN A 86 -0.91 15.91 5.44
C ASN A 86 -1.17 15.00 4.22
N LYS A 87 -0.13 14.62 3.46
CA LYS A 87 -0.24 13.73 2.28
C LYS A 87 -0.92 12.40 2.57
N GLN A 88 -0.82 11.88 3.79
CA GLN A 88 -1.44 10.60 4.15
C GLN A 88 -2.97 10.65 4.12
N LEU A 89 -3.57 11.83 4.32
CA LEU A 89 -5.01 12.01 4.13
C LEU A 89 -5.40 11.85 2.66
N VAL A 90 -4.61 12.42 1.75
CA VAL A 90 -4.82 12.26 0.30
C VAL A 90 -4.67 10.78 -0.09
N VAL A 91 -3.60 10.11 0.36
CA VAL A 91 -3.37 8.68 0.09
C VAL A 91 -4.52 7.81 0.63
N PHE A 92 -5.02 8.10 1.83
CA PHE A 92 -6.17 7.38 2.37
C PHE A 92 -7.41 7.53 1.49
N MET A 93 -7.70 8.76 1.03
CA MET A 93 -8.81 9.01 0.12
C MET A 93 -8.59 8.37 -1.26
N ASP A 94 -7.37 8.31 -1.77
CA ASP A 94 -7.03 7.62 -3.03
C ASP A 94 -7.32 6.11 -2.93
N VAL A 95 -7.00 5.48 -1.79
CA VAL A 95 -7.30 4.07 -1.53
C VAL A 95 -8.81 3.83 -1.47
N VAL A 96 -9.56 4.69 -0.77
CA VAL A 96 -11.03 4.63 -0.72
C VAL A 96 -11.62 4.82 -2.12
N ALA A 97 -11.11 5.78 -2.88
CA ALA A 97 -11.56 6.07 -4.24
C ALA A 97 -11.30 4.88 -5.18
N TYR A 98 -10.15 4.22 -5.06
CA TYR A 98 -9.82 3.05 -5.86
C TYR A 98 -10.66 1.82 -5.49
N LEU A 99 -10.81 1.52 -4.19
CA LEU A 99 -11.47 0.29 -3.74
C LEU A 99 -13.00 0.37 -3.71
N GLN A 100 -13.58 1.57 -3.61
CA GLN A 100 -15.02 1.82 -3.53
C GLN A 100 -15.75 0.93 -2.49
N PRO A 101 -15.38 1.00 -1.19
CA PRO A 101 -16.01 0.19 -0.16
C PRO A 101 -17.43 0.66 0.15
N LYS A 102 -18.24 -0.22 0.77
CA LYS A 102 -19.60 0.13 1.22
C LYS A 102 -19.59 1.10 2.40
N TYR A 103 -18.60 0.99 3.27
CA TYR A 103 -18.45 1.84 4.46
C TYR A 103 -17.01 2.31 4.64
N VAL A 104 -16.86 3.53 5.15
CA VAL A 104 -15.56 4.12 5.48
C VAL A 104 -15.60 4.65 6.90
N LEU A 105 -14.56 4.33 7.70
CA LEU A 105 -14.33 4.88 9.03
C LEU A 105 -12.98 5.59 9.06
N MET A 106 -12.99 6.91 9.20
CA MET A 106 -11.78 7.69 9.34
C MET A 106 -11.70 8.30 10.74
N GLU A 107 -10.73 7.85 11.54
CA GLU A 107 -10.45 8.41 12.87
C GLU A 107 -9.36 9.49 12.75
N ASN A 108 -9.44 10.54 13.57
CA ASN A 108 -8.38 11.53 13.65
C ASN A 108 -8.44 12.28 14.99
N VAL A 109 -7.33 12.92 15.33
CA VAL A 109 -7.21 13.77 16.52
C VAL A 109 -8.02 15.07 16.36
N VAL A 110 -8.53 15.58 17.49
CA VAL A 110 -9.28 16.86 17.59
C VAL A 110 -8.33 18.05 17.64
#